data_AF-A0A7Y9GPC4-F1
#
_entry.id   AF-A0A7Y9GPC4-F1
#
_cell.length_a   1.000
_cell.length_b   1.000
_cell.length_c   1.000
_cell.angle_alpha   90.00
_cell.angle_beta   90.00
_cell.angle_gamma   90.00
#
_symmetry.space_group_name_H-M   'P 1'
#
loop_
_entity.id
_entity.type
_entity.pdbx_description
1 polymer ?
#
loop_
_entity_poly.entity_id
_entity_poly.type
_entity_poly.pdbx_seq_one_letter_code
_entity_poly.pdbx_strand_id
1 'polypeptide(L)' 'MIAGWKRTETRRGVEWTVQPVSAAQAQKPYTCPGCGRTIEPGTAHVVAWRADGVLGDHADLAGRRHWHQHCWKVA' A
#
# COMPACT_ATOMS: atom_id res chain seq x y z
N MET A 1 -9.73 16.07 -8.51
CA MET A 1 -9.12 15.59 -7.24
C MET A 1 -9.49 14.12 -7.07
N ILE A 2 -8.63 13.18 -7.46
CA ILE A 2 -8.90 11.73 -7.26
C ILE A 2 -7.93 11.23 -6.19
N ALA A 3 -8.18 11.63 -4.95
CA ALA A 3 -7.67 10.91 -3.79
C ALA A 3 -8.88 10.09 -3.30
N GLY A 4 -9.00 8.82 -3.65
CA GLY A 4 -10.18 8.10 -3.17
C GLY A 4 -10.39 6.64 -3.53
N TRP A 5 -9.79 6.09 -4.59
CA TRP A 5 -10.05 4.67 -4.88
C TRP A 5 -9.24 3.77 -3.95
N LYS A 6 -9.82 3.36 -2.82
CA LYS A 6 -9.35 2.21 -2.05
C LYS A 6 -10.12 0.98 -2.52
N ARG A 7 -9.46 -0.16 -2.58
CA ARG A 7 -10.11 -1.44 -2.84
C ARG A 7 -9.71 -2.47 -1.80
N THR A 8 -10.56 -3.46 -1.62
CA THR A 8 -10.31 -4.58 -0.73
C THR A 8 -9.85 -5.78 -1.54
N GLU A 9 -8.78 -6.45 -1.10
CA GLU A 9 -8.24 -7.67 -1.70
C GLU A 9 -8.02 -8.73 -0.63
N THR A 10 -8.49 -9.96 -0.87
CA THR A 10 -8.23 -11.10 0.02
C THR A 10 -6.98 -11.83 -0.43
N ARG A 11 -6.02 -12.01 0.48
CA ARG A 11 -4.74 -12.68 0.22
C ARG A 11 -4.39 -13.62 1.36
N ARG A 12 -4.15 -14.89 1.02
CA ARG A 12 -3.82 -15.96 1.98
C ARG A 12 -4.79 -16.02 3.17
N GLY A 13 -6.09 -15.80 2.89
CA GLY A 13 -7.15 -15.79 3.91
C GLY A 13 -7.27 -14.49 4.73
N VAL A 14 -6.44 -13.47 4.46
CA VAL A 14 -6.47 -12.17 5.15
C VAL A 14 -7.01 -11.11 4.22
N GLU A 15 -7.90 -10.26 4.71
CA GLU A 15 -8.40 -9.12 3.96
C GLU A 15 -7.44 -7.92 4.05
N TRP A 16 -7.14 -7.32 2.91
CA TRP A 16 -6.24 -6.18 2.78
C TRP A 16 -6.97 -5.01 2.14
N THR A 17 -6.80 -3.82 2.70
CA THR A 17 -7.13 -2.60 1.96
C THR A 17 -5.92 -2.18 1.16
N VAL A 18 -6.14 -1.88 -0.12
CA VAL A 18 -5.12 -1.50 -1.10
C VAL A 18 -5.49 -0.15 -1.70
N GLN A 19 -4.58 0.80 -1.60
CA GLN A 19 -4.73 2.14 -2.14
C GLN A 19 -3.62 2.41 -3.16
N PRO A 20 -3.93 2.75 -4.42
CA PRO A 20 -2.95 3.21 -5.39
C PRO A 20 -2.48 4.62 -5.03
N VAL A 21 -1.17 4.85 -5.17
CA VAL A 21 -0.51 6.15 -5.04
C VAL A 21 0.04 6.52 -6.40
N SER A 22 -0.37 7.68 -6.91
CA SER A 22 0.14 8.20 -8.18
C SER A 22 1.58 8.69 -8.04
N ALA A 23 2.30 8.72 -9.15
CA ALA A 23 3.64 9.31 -9.23
C ALA A 23 3.70 10.71 -8.61
N ALA A 24 2.72 11.55 -8.93
CA ALA A 24 2.63 12.92 -8.42
C ALA A 24 2.46 13.01 -6.89
N GLN A 25 1.84 12.01 -6.25
CA GLN A 25 1.69 11.97 -4.79
C GLN A 25 2.84 11.25 -4.07
N ALA A 26 3.64 10.46 -4.80
CA ALA A 26 4.81 9.76 -4.29
C ALA A 26 5.97 10.73 -4.05
N GLN A 27 5.90 11.53 -3.00
CA GLN A 27 6.90 12.57 -2.72
C GLN A 27 8.03 12.10 -1.80
N LYS A 28 7.92 10.90 -1.24
CA LYS A 28 8.85 10.35 -0.24
C LYS A 28 9.33 8.96 -0.66
N PRO A 29 10.60 8.61 -0.37
CA PRO A 29 11.10 7.26 -0.58
C PRO A 29 10.51 6.30 0.45
N TYR A 30 10.23 5.07 0.02
CA TYR A 30 9.74 3.99 0.89
C TYR A 30 10.38 2.66 0.54
N THR A 31 10.55 1.76 1.52
CA THR A 31 11.10 0.42 1.26
C THR A 31 9.98 -0.58 0.93
N CYS A 32 10.09 -1.26 -0.21
CA CYS A 32 9.13 -2.27 -0.64
C CYS A 32 9.37 -3.61 0.09
N PRO A 33 8.40 -4.17 0.84
CA PRO A 33 8.60 -5.44 1.54
C PRO A 33 8.78 -6.65 0.61
N GLY A 34 8.20 -6.61 -0.60
CA GLY A 34 8.25 -7.74 -1.52
C GLY A 34 9.60 -7.93 -2.22
N CYS A 35 10.43 -6.89 -2.33
CA CYS A 35 11.74 -6.98 -2.99
C CYS A 35 12.89 -6.34 -2.21
N GLY A 36 12.62 -5.69 -1.06
CA GLY A 36 13.61 -4.97 -0.25
C GLY A 36 14.14 -3.68 -0.88
N ARG A 37 13.77 -3.34 -2.12
CA ARG A 37 14.25 -2.13 -2.82
C ARG A 37 13.42 -0.89 -2.48
N THR A 38 14.05 0.26 -2.62
CA THR A 38 13.42 1.58 -2.46
C THR A 38 12.44 1.86 -3.62
N ILE A 39 11.27 2.37 -3.26
CA ILE A 39 10.31 3.02 -4.15
C ILE A 39 10.70 4.50 -4.15
N GLU A 40 11.28 4.96 -5.25
CA GLU A 40 11.75 6.34 -5.36
C GLU A 40 10.58 7.34 -5.45
N PRO A 41 10.76 8.59 -5.00
CA PRO A 41 9.81 9.66 -5.27
C PRO A 41 9.50 9.76 -6.78
N GLY A 42 8.24 10.05 -7.12
CA GLY A 42 7.76 10.01 -8.49
C GLY A 42 7.36 8.62 -8.99
N THR A 43 7.56 7.55 -8.21
CA THR A 43 7.17 6.19 -8.61
C THR A 43 5.74 5.89 -8.20
N ALA A 44 4.88 5.59 -9.17
CA ALA A 44 3.53 5.10 -8.89
C ALA A 44 3.58 3.71 -8.22
N HIS A 45 2.88 3.57 -7.10
CA HIS A 45 2.96 2.38 -6.25
C HIS A 45 1.63 2.13 -5.53
N VAL A 46 1.56 1.13 -4.67
CA VAL A 46 0.37 0.86 -3.84
C VAL A 46 0.75 0.86 -2.37
N VAL A 47 -0.17 1.29 -1.53
CA VAL A 47 -0.11 1.17 -0.08
C VAL A 47 -1.12 0.13 0.34
N ALA A 48 -0.67 -0.86 1.11
CA ALA A 48 -1.52 -1.95 1.58
C ALA A 48 -1.41 -2.12 3.09
N TRP A 49 -2.54 -2.41 3.72
CA TRP A 49 -2.67 -2.64 5.16
C TRP A 49 -3.83 -3.63 5.44
N ARG A 50 -3.85 -4.23 6.62
CA ARG A 50 -4.86 -5.25 6.97
C ARG A 50 -6.22 -4.57 7.20
N ALA A 51 -7.28 -5.14 6.63
CA ALA A 51 -8.64 -4.60 6.73
C ALA A 51 -9.41 -5.12 7.96
N ASP A 52 -8.90 -6.14 8.66
CA ASP A 52 -9.60 -6.85 9.74
C ASP A 52 -9.56 -6.15 11.11
N GLY A 53 -9.26 -4.85 11.14
CA GLY A 53 -9.84 -3.94 12.12
C GLY A 53 -9.55 -4.17 13.62
N VAL A 54 -8.55 -4.95 14.01
CA VAL A 54 -8.22 -5.17 15.45
C VAL A 54 -7.93 -3.85 16.19
N LEU A 55 -7.62 -2.76 15.47
CA LEU A 55 -7.06 -1.56 16.08
C LEU A 55 -7.67 -0.22 15.56
N GLY A 56 -8.77 -0.28 14.79
CA GLY A 56 -9.50 0.90 14.26
C GLY A 56 -8.73 1.74 13.22
N ASP A 57 -9.42 2.71 12.59
CA ASP A 57 -8.91 3.56 11.49
C ASP A 57 -7.58 4.29 11.80
N HIS A 58 -7.25 4.48 13.08
CA HIS A 58 -6.08 5.23 13.55
C HIS A 58 -4.80 4.40 13.65
N ALA A 59 -4.91 3.11 14.00
CA ALA A 59 -3.76 2.21 14.09
C ALA A 59 -3.22 1.75 12.73
N ASP A 60 -4.06 1.94 11.72
CA ASP A 60 -3.85 1.56 10.36
C ASP A 60 -2.65 2.27 9.70
N LEU A 61 -2.38 3.52 10.10
CA LEU A 61 -1.26 4.33 9.60
C LEU A 61 0.10 3.68 9.86
N ALA A 62 0.30 3.02 11.00
CA ALA A 62 1.55 2.33 11.33
C ALA A 62 1.69 0.98 10.59
N GLY A 63 0.57 0.37 10.18
CA GLY A 63 0.53 -0.87 9.42
C GLY A 63 0.66 -0.70 7.91
N ARG A 64 0.61 0.54 7.41
CA ARG A 64 0.70 0.84 5.98
C ARG A 64 2.07 0.48 5.44
N ARG A 65 2.09 -0.49 4.54
CA ARG A 65 3.29 -0.88 3.80
C ARG A 65 3.18 -0.40 2.37
N HIS A 66 4.26 0.17 1.87
CA HIS A 66 4.36 0.65 0.50
C HIS A 66 4.96 -0.43 -0.38
N TRP A 67 4.30 -0.75 -1.50
CA TRP A 67 4.70 -1.80 -2.41
C TRP A 67 4.76 -1.26 -3.83
N HIS A 68 5.79 -1.67 -4.59
CA HIS A 68 5.71 -1.57 -6.05
C HIS A 68 4.45 -2.28 -6.54
N GLN A 69 3.80 -1.74 -7.57
CA GLN A 69 2.56 -2.33 -8.10
C GLN A 69 2.75 -3.80 -8.51
N HIS A 70 3.89 -4.13 -9.14
CA HIS A 70 4.23 -5.50 -9.50
C HIS A 70 4.50 -6.38 -8.27
N CYS A 71 5.31 -5.89 -7.32
CA CYS A 71 5.61 -6.63 -6.09
C CYS A 71 4.35 -6.94 -5.28
N TRP A 72 3.37 -6.03 -5.25
CA TRP A 72 2.08 -6.35 -4.66
C TRP A 72 1.44 -7.51 -5.42
N LYS A 73 1.21 -7.40 -6.73
CA LYS A 73 0.53 -8.44 -7.54
C LYS A 73 1.08 -9.86 -7.33
N VAL A 74 2.38 -10.04 -7.13
CA VAL A 74 3.02 -11.36 -6.99
C VAL A 74 3.23 -11.84 -5.55
N ALA A 75 3.01 -10.99 -4.54
CA ALA A 75 3.17 -11.36 -3.12
C ALA A 75 2.05 -12.27 -2.59
#